data_AF-A0A7Y0EPC4-F1
#
_entry.id   AF-A0A7Y0EPC4-F1
#
_cell.length_a   1.000
_cell.length_b   1.000
_cell.length_c   1.000
_cell.angle_alpha   90.00
_cell.angle_beta   90.00
_cell.angle_gamma   90.00
#
_symmetry.space_group_name_H-M   'P 1'
#
loop_
_entity.id
_entity.type
_entity.pdbx_description
1 polymer ?
#
loop_
_entity_poly.entity_id
_entity_poly.type
_entity_poly.pdbx_seq_one_letter_code
_entity_poly.pdbx_strand_id
1 'polypeptide(L)'
;MPRLQQGFTDPQTGRQYWADFVWRLDNGRVVVGEYDGMLKYVDADMTAGKSIRGVVNDERARESAIIRAGASDVVRFGFNDVLNRTPLLVKLFEKGVLRSGARIAQIW
;
A
#
# COMPACT_ATOMS: atom_id res chain seq x y z
N MET A 1 3.82 -0.67 14.95
CA MET A 1 3.91 0.59 14.18
C MET A 1 4.58 0.32 12.83
N PRO A 2 4.21 1.02 11.75
CA PRO A 2 4.90 0.88 10.47
C PRO A 2 6.29 1.51 10.50
N ARG A 3 7.19 0.99 9.67
CA ARG A 3 8.33 1.76 9.16
C ARG A 3 7.87 2.55 7.95
N LEU A 4 8.36 3.78 7.80
CA LEU A 4 7.99 4.63 6.68
C LEU A 4 9.08 4.61 5.62
N GLN A 5 8.67 4.80 4.35
CA GLN A 5 9.59 5.00 3.23
C GLN A 5 10.69 3.93 3.19
N GLN A 6 10.29 2.65 3.15
CA GLN A 6 11.24 1.53 3.13
C GLN A 6 11.47 1.05 1.69
N GLY A 7 12.74 0.88 1.33
CA GLY A 7 13.14 0.34 0.03
C GLY A 7 12.89 -1.16 -0.13
N PHE A 8 12.39 -1.54 -1.30
CA PHE A 8 12.29 -2.91 -1.81
C PHE A 8 13.02 -2.99 -3.14
N THR A 9 13.99 -3.88 -3.26
CA THR A 9 14.70 -4.13 -4.51
C THR A 9 14.12 -5.37 -5.16
N ASP A 10 13.59 -5.23 -6.36
CA ASP A 10 13.10 -6.37 -7.15
C ASP A 10 14.26 -7.30 -7.46
N PRO A 11 14.27 -8.55 -6.95
CA PRO A 11 15.40 -9.45 -7.15
C PRO A 11 15.58 -9.86 -8.61
N GLN A 12 14.55 -9.69 -9.47
CA GLN A 12 14.64 -10.04 -10.88
C GLN A 12 15.27 -8.94 -11.74
N THR A 13 15.00 -7.67 -11.41
CA THR A 13 15.38 -6.54 -12.25
C THR A 13 16.41 -5.61 -11.60
N GLY A 14 16.65 -5.75 -10.30
CA GLY A 14 17.47 -4.83 -9.51
C GLY A 14 16.83 -3.46 -9.27
N ARG A 15 15.61 -3.23 -9.78
CA ARG A 15 14.92 -1.95 -9.63
C ARG A 15 14.45 -1.74 -8.20
N GLN A 16 14.66 -0.53 -7.69
CA GLN A 16 14.25 -0.15 -6.35
C GLN A 16 12.88 0.56 -6.34
N TYR A 17 12.06 0.19 -5.37
CA TYR A 17 10.77 0.79 -5.07
C TYR A 17 10.75 1.23 -3.60
N TRP A 18 10.06 2.32 -3.30
CA TRP A 18 9.96 2.86 -1.93
C TRP A 18 8.51 2.82 -1.49
N ALA A 19 8.23 2.02 -0.46
CA ALA A 19 6.90 1.85 0.10
C ALA A 19 6.62 2.90 1.16
N ASP A 20 5.42 3.49 1.15
CA ASP A 20 5.05 4.52 2.13
C ASP A 20 5.02 3.97 3.57
N PHE A 21 4.46 2.78 3.76
CA PHE A 21 4.30 2.12 5.05
C PHE A 21 4.67 0.64 4.99
N VAL A 22 5.39 0.15 5.98
CA VAL A 22 5.73 -1.28 6.11
C VAL A 22 5.51 -1.77 7.53
N TRP A 23 4.61 -2.74 7.68
CA TRP A 23 4.40 -3.49 8.92
C TRP A 23 5.08 -4.85 8.79
N ARG A 24 5.97 -5.15 9.75
CA ARG A 24 6.44 -6.52 9.97
C ARG A 24 5.63 -7.09 11.13
N LEU A 25 4.86 -8.12 10.86
CA LEU A 25 3.97 -8.76 11.82
C LEU A 25 4.72 -9.88 12.56
N ASP A 26 4.29 -10.21 13.78
CA ASP A 26 4.95 -11.21 14.62
C ASP A 26 4.99 -12.61 13.99
N ASN A 27 4.07 -12.91 13.07
CA ASN A 27 4.05 -14.17 12.32
C ASN A 27 4.99 -14.17 11.09
N GLY A 28 5.89 -13.19 11.00
CA GLY A 28 6.87 -13.07 9.91
C GLY A 28 6.33 -12.43 8.63
N ARG A 29 5.02 -12.16 8.52
CA ARG A 29 4.44 -11.48 7.35
C ARG A 29 4.92 -10.04 7.27
N VAL A 30 5.11 -9.57 6.04
CA VAL A 30 5.44 -8.17 5.72
C VAL A 30 4.27 -7.59 4.94
N VAL A 31 3.52 -6.67 5.55
CA VAL A 31 2.42 -5.96 4.89
C VAL A 31 2.91 -4.58 4.49
N VAL A 32 2.74 -4.25 3.22
CA VAL A 32 3.07 -2.93 2.66
C VAL A 32 1.80 -2.12 2.52
N GLY A 33 1.83 -0.86 2.93
CA GLY A 33 0.80 0.13 2.67
C GLY A 33 1.30 1.18 1.69
N GLU A 34 0.51 1.46 0.66
CA GLU A 34 0.80 2.50 -0.33
C GLU A 34 -0.33 3.53 -0.28
N TYR A 35 0.01 4.78 -0.02
CA TYR A 35 -0.95 5.88 -0.03
C TYR A 35 -1.05 6.44 -1.45
N ASP A 36 -2.13 6.06 -2.12
CA ASP A 36 -2.31 6.34 -3.53
C ASP A 36 -3.44 7.33 -3.79
N GLY A 37 -3.10 8.44 -4.43
CA GLY A 37 -4.07 9.46 -4.81
C GLY A 37 -4.87 9.03 -6.03
N MET A 38 -6.21 9.00 -5.90
CA MET A 38 -7.12 8.71 -7.01
C MET A 38 -7.00 9.71 -8.19
N LEU A 39 -6.37 10.86 -7.98
CA LEU A 39 -6.21 11.93 -8.97
C LEU A 39 -5.51 11.45 -10.26
N LYS A 40 -4.58 10.50 -10.17
CA LYS A 40 -3.88 9.95 -11.35
C LYS A 40 -4.77 9.14 -12.31
N TYR A 41 -6.03 8.89 -11.95
CA TYR A 41 -7.00 8.17 -12.79
C TYR A 41 -8.07 9.06 -13.43
N VAL A 42 -8.21 10.29 -12.94
CA VAL A 42 -9.24 11.25 -13.38
C VAL A 42 -8.65 12.48 -14.06
N ASP A 43 -7.39 12.78 -13.80
CA ASP A 43 -6.68 13.90 -14.40
C ASP A 43 -5.62 13.41 -15.40
N ALA A 44 -5.82 13.74 -16.69
CA ALA A 44 -4.93 13.36 -17.78
C ALA A 44 -3.54 14.02 -17.67
N ASP A 45 -3.43 15.15 -16.96
CA ASP A 45 -2.14 15.83 -16.73
C ASP A 45 -1.32 15.11 -15.64
N MET A 46 -1.98 14.30 -14.79
CA MET A 46 -1.34 13.51 -13.73
C MET A 46 -0.91 12.10 -14.17
N THR A 47 -1.24 11.65 -15.38
CA THR A 47 -0.81 10.34 -15.90
C THR A 47 0.60 10.35 -16.49
N ALA A 48 1.31 11.47 -16.44
CA ALA A 48 2.59 11.70 -17.10
C ALA A 48 2.55 11.32 -18.60
N GLY A 49 1.42 11.57 -19.27
CA GLY A 49 1.21 11.26 -20.69
C GLY A 49 0.89 9.79 -20.98
N LYS A 50 0.70 8.93 -19.95
CA LYS A 50 0.32 7.53 -20.14
C LYS A 50 -1.19 7.39 -20.24
N SER A 51 -1.63 6.41 -21.03
CA SER A 51 -3.02 5.97 -20.97
C SER A 51 -3.33 5.39 -19.58
N ILE A 52 -4.61 5.43 -19.16
CA ILE A 52 -5.08 4.80 -17.92
C ILE A 52 -4.62 3.33 -17.84
N ARG A 53 -4.63 2.61 -18.96
CA ARG A 53 -4.11 1.23 -19.05
C ARG A 53 -2.64 1.12 -18.69
N GLY A 54 -1.82 2.08 -19.12
CA GLY A 54 -0.40 2.16 -18.77
C GLY A 54 -0.20 2.34 -17.26
N VAL A 55 -0.96 3.25 -16.63
CA VAL A 55 -0.91 3.48 -15.18
C VAL A 55 -1.27 2.20 -14.40
N VAL A 56 -2.33 1.51 -14.80
CA VAL A 56 -2.74 0.24 -14.16
C VAL A 56 -1.68 -0.85 -14.32
N ASN A 57 -1.05 -0.95 -15.50
CA ASN A 57 0.00 -1.94 -15.74
C ASN A 57 1.26 -1.66 -14.90
N ASP A 58 1.69 -0.40 -14.83
CA ASP A 58 2.82 0.01 -14.00
C ASP A 58 2.55 -0.32 -12.52
N GLU A 59 1.32 -0.13 -12.09
CA GLU A 59 0.92 -0.40 -10.72
C GLU A 59 0.96 -1.88 -10.37
N ARG A 60 0.45 -2.73 -11.28
CA ARG A 60 0.55 -4.19 -11.14
C ARG A 60 2.00 -4.67 -11.17
N ALA A 61 2.84 -4.08 -12.02
CA ALA A 61 4.25 -4.41 -12.10
C ALA A 61 4.99 -4.05 -10.81
N ARG A 62 4.72 -2.87 -10.25
CA ARG A 62 5.24 -2.44 -8.94
C ARG A 62 4.81 -3.38 -7.82
N GLU A 63 3.52 -3.70 -7.73
CA GLU A 63 3.01 -4.60 -6.70
C GLU A 63 3.67 -5.98 -6.79
N SER A 64 3.76 -6.53 -8.00
CA SER A 64 4.41 -7.82 -8.24
C SER A 64 5.89 -7.79 -7.83
N ALA A 65 6.60 -6.70 -8.10
CA ALA A 65 7.99 -6.51 -7.70
C ALA A 65 8.16 -6.45 -6.18
N ILE A 66 7.29 -5.71 -5.48
CA ILE A 66 7.29 -5.61 -4.02
C ILE A 66 7.02 -6.97 -3.35
N ILE A 67 6.07 -7.74 -3.90
CA ILE A 67 5.80 -9.11 -3.44
C ILE A 67 7.01 -10.02 -3.65
N ARG A 68 7.63 -10.00 -4.85
CA ARG A 68 8.87 -10.75 -5.11
C ARG A 68 10.01 -10.36 -4.17
N ALA A 69 10.08 -9.10 -3.77
CA ALA A 69 11.05 -8.57 -2.82
C ALA A 69 10.75 -8.91 -1.34
N GLY A 70 9.74 -9.75 -1.07
CA GLY A 70 9.48 -10.32 0.24
C GLY A 70 8.28 -9.73 0.99
N ALA A 71 7.48 -8.87 0.35
CA ALA A 71 6.17 -8.51 0.91
C ALA A 71 5.19 -9.68 0.81
N SER A 72 4.39 -9.87 1.84
CA SER A 72 3.29 -10.85 1.85
C SER A 72 2.03 -10.29 1.22
N ASP A 73 1.75 -9.00 1.45
CA ASP A 73 0.58 -8.31 0.93
C ASP A 73 0.89 -6.82 0.70
N VAL A 74 0.17 -6.23 -0.26
CA VAL A 74 0.13 -4.78 -0.48
C VAL A 74 -1.31 -4.28 -0.24
N VAL A 75 -1.45 -3.22 0.55
CA VAL A 75 -2.72 -2.55 0.85
C VAL A 75 -2.66 -1.15 0.28
N ARG A 76 -3.57 -0.84 -0.63
CA ARG A 76 -3.72 0.50 -1.20
C ARG A 76 -4.88 1.23 -0.56
N PHE A 77 -4.61 2.48 -0.20
CA PHE A 77 -5.62 3.36 0.33
C PHE A 77 -5.36 4.79 -0.13
N GLY A 78 -6.43 5.53 -0.39
CA GLY A 78 -6.36 6.90 -0.87
C GLY A 78 -6.97 7.89 0.12
N PHE A 79 -7.05 9.14 -0.30
CA PHE A 79 -7.58 10.24 0.50
C PHE A 79 -8.95 9.94 1.12
N ASN A 80 -9.86 9.34 0.34
CA ASN A 80 -11.21 8.98 0.82
C ASN A 80 -11.20 7.89 1.89
N ASP A 81 -10.24 6.95 1.87
CA ASP A 81 -10.08 5.94 2.93
C ASP A 81 -9.55 6.57 4.23
N VAL A 82 -8.75 7.63 4.13
CA VAL A 82 -8.22 8.36 5.28
C VAL A 82 -9.31 9.24 5.92
N LEU A 83 -10.12 9.91 5.09
CA LEU A 83 -11.27 10.67 5.57
C LEU A 83 -12.34 9.76 6.18
N ASN A 84 -12.68 8.66 5.49
CA ASN A 84 -13.60 7.64 5.98
C ASN A 84 -12.82 6.49 6.59
N ARG A 85 -12.44 6.63 7.86
CA ARG A 85 -11.53 5.70 8.55
C ARG A 85 -11.95 4.24 8.49
N THR A 86 -13.25 3.93 8.49
CA THR A 86 -13.75 2.54 8.53
C THR A 86 -13.19 1.68 7.39
N PRO A 87 -13.31 2.07 6.10
CA PRO A 87 -12.64 1.40 4.99
C PRO A 87 -11.15 1.09 5.22
N LEU A 88 -10.37 2.08 5.69
CA LEU A 88 -8.95 1.88 5.97
C LEU A 88 -8.72 0.86 7.09
N LEU A 89 -9.47 0.97 8.18
CA LEU A 89 -9.36 0.06 9.32
C LEU A 89 -9.71 -1.38 8.92
N VAL A 90 -10.76 -1.58 8.11
CA VAL A 90 -11.14 -2.90 7.60
C VAL A 90 -10.03 -3.49 6.75
N LYS A 91 -9.50 -2.74 5.77
CA LYS A 91 -8.39 -3.19 4.92
C LYS A 91 -7.18 -3.63 5.76
N LEU A 92 -6.81 -2.86 6.77
CA LEU A 92 -5.67 -3.17 7.64
C LEU A 92 -5.97 -4.35 8.58
N PHE A 93 -7.20 -4.47 9.08
CA PHE A 93 -7.64 -5.59 9.91
C PHE A 93 -7.62 -6.91 9.15
N GLU A 94 -8.14 -6.95 7.92
CA GLU A 94 -8.13 -8.13 7.05
C GLU A 94 -6.71 -8.63 6.77
N LYS A 95 -5.71 -7.73 6.75
CA LYS A 95 -4.29 -8.10 6.61
C LYS A 95 -3.60 -8.45 7.93
N GLY A 96 -4.30 -8.37 9.06
CA GLY A 96 -3.77 -8.67 10.39
C GLY A 96 -2.84 -7.58 10.94
N VAL A 97 -2.82 -6.40 10.31
CA VAL A 97 -2.06 -5.22 10.79
C VAL A 97 -2.68 -4.69 12.10
N LEU A 98 -4.01 -4.68 12.16
CA LEU A 98 -4.77 -4.37 13.37
C LEU A 98 -5.23 -5.67 14.02
N ARG A 99 -5.05 -5.80 15.34
CA ARG A 99 -5.55 -6.94 16.13
C ARG A 99 -6.81 -6.54 16.89
N SER A 100 -7.74 -7.47 17.06
CA SER A 100 -9.04 -7.28 17.72
C SER A 100 -8.98 -6.80 19.20
N GLY A 101 -7.79 -6.72 19.80
CA GLY A 101 -7.56 -6.21 21.15
C GLY A 101 -6.83 -4.87 21.23
N ALA A 102 -6.46 -4.25 20.10
CA ALA A 102 -6.03 -2.86 20.11
C ALA A 102 -7.25 -2.03 20.49
N ARG A 103 -7.35 -1.64 21.76
CA ARG A 103 -8.37 -0.73 22.28
C ARG A 103 -8.49 0.42 21.29
N ILE A 104 -9.54 0.42 20.48
CA ILE A 104 -9.98 1.59 19.73
C ILE A 104 -10.47 2.52 20.83
N ALA A 105 -9.54 3.24 21.43
CA ALA A 105 -9.83 4.18 22.49
C ALA A 105 -10.70 5.27 21.85
N GLN A 106 -11.99 5.16 22.14
CA GLN A 106 -13.04 6.18 22.09
C GLN A 106 -13.05 7.07 20.84
N ILE A 107 -13.93 6.71 19.91
CA ILE A 107 -14.64 7.70 19.09
C ILE A 107 -16.12 7.33 19.14
N TRP A 108 -16.74 7.70 20.27
CA TRP A 108 -18.14 8.10 20.40
C TRP A 108 -18.14 9.31 21.32
#